data_AF-A0A7R9TVL4-F1
#
_entry.id   AF-A0A7R9TVL4-F1
#
_cell.length_a   1.000
_cell.length_b   1.000
_cell.length_c   1.000
_cell.angle_alpha   90.00
_cell.angle_beta   90.00
_cell.angle_gamma   90.00
#
_symmetry.space_group_name_H-M   'P 1'
#
loop_
_entity.id
_entity.type
_entity.pdbx_description
1 polymer ?
#
loop_
_entity_poly.entity_id
_entity_poly.type
_entity_poly.pdbx_seq_one_letter_code
_entity_poly.pdbx_strand_id
1 'polypeptide(L)'
;GVRGWARSSDHRRLVVVASAWQHVAAPLAADPLALKCAAAATAVVWLKTSFIVLKQAQQRFSAGMRPPEDQSVATAGSAVIPVSGEQALVPDYSRDEKDPQKLEAIEKEARLARLWQNDSENNAFAIPLMWLGALGLASRPSAHAFLCIAYALGRVAHTIIYYHEGPSEARGVAFFTGFSCTAAMLLNVCIGSLTA
;
A
#
# COMPACT_ATOMS: atom_id res chain seq x y z
N GLY A 1 -70.53 -8.96 -19.49
CA GLY A 1 -70.12 -7.55 -19.34
C GLY A 1 -68.71 -7.52 -18.77
N VAL A 2 -67.83 -6.78 -19.42
CA VAL A 2 -66.36 -6.89 -19.43
C VAL A 2 -65.74 -6.55 -18.06
N ARG A 3 -64.93 -7.48 -17.52
CA ARG A 3 -63.87 -7.19 -16.53
C ARG A 3 -62.64 -6.74 -17.29
N GLY A 4 -62.09 -5.56 -17.00
CA GLY A 4 -60.87 -5.12 -17.66
C GLY A 4 -60.44 -3.72 -17.26
N TRP A 5 -60.13 -3.49 -15.98
CA TRP A 5 -59.61 -2.20 -15.51
C TRP A 5 -58.63 -2.39 -14.35
N ALA A 6 -57.50 -3.06 -14.59
CA ALA A 6 -56.33 -3.05 -13.70
C ALA A 6 -55.15 -3.82 -14.32
N ARG A 7 -54.53 -3.31 -15.40
CA ARG A 7 -53.30 -3.93 -15.94
C ARG A 7 -52.44 -3.04 -16.85
N SER A 8 -52.52 -1.71 -16.77
CA SER A 8 -51.72 -0.84 -17.66
C SER A 8 -50.77 0.14 -16.95
N SER A 9 -50.88 0.32 -15.63
CA SER A 9 -50.07 1.30 -14.87
C SER A 9 -48.74 0.75 -14.35
N ASP A 10 -48.63 -0.57 -14.13
CA ASP A 10 -47.43 -1.16 -13.51
C ASP A 10 -46.27 -1.31 -14.50
N HIS A 11 -46.55 -1.60 -15.77
CA HIS A 11 -45.51 -1.78 -16.78
C HIS A 11 -44.76 -0.47 -17.08
N ARG A 12 -45.46 0.66 -17.10
CA ARG A 12 -44.82 1.97 -17.33
C ARG A 12 -43.97 2.42 -16.16
N ARG A 13 -44.39 2.13 -14.92
CA ARG A 13 -43.58 2.44 -13.72
C ARG A 13 -42.34 1.57 -13.64
N LEU A 14 -42.43 0.28 -13.95
CA LEU A 14 -41.27 -0.62 -14.01
C LEU A 14 -40.26 -0.21 -15.08
N VAL A 15 -40.73 0.20 -16.27
CA VAL A 15 -39.84 0.68 -17.35
C VAL A 15 -39.15 1.99 -16.98
N VAL A 16 -39.87 2.94 -16.37
CA VAL A 16 -39.30 4.24 -15.94
C VAL A 16 -38.28 4.07 -14.82
N VAL A 17 -38.53 3.15 -13.87
CA VAL A 17 -37.56 2.82 -12.83
C VAL A 17 -36.34 2.14 -13.44
N ALA A 18 -36.53 1.14 -14.34
CA ALA A 18 -35.42 0.47 -15.01
C ALA A 18 -34.55 1.42 -15.86
N SER A 19 -35.15 2.40 -16.56
CA SER A 19 -34.40 3.42 -17.31
C SER A 19 -33.72 4.45 -16.42
N ALA A 20 -34.27 4.76 -15.24
CA ALA A 20 -33.62 5.65 -14.28
C ALA A 20 -32.33 5.03 -13.70
N TRP A 21 -32.30 3.71 -13.51
CA TRP A 21 -31.07 3.01 -13.09
C TRP A 21 -30.01 2.93 -14.19
N GLN A 22 -30.40 2.95 -15.47
CA GLN A 22 -29.47 2.97 -16.59
C GLN A 22 -28.69 4.30 -16.73
N HIS A 23 -29.20 5.39 -16.14
CA HIS A 23 -28.50 6.68 -16.10
C HIS A 23 -27.67 6.92 -14.83
N VAL A 24 -27.89 6.12 -13.78
CA VAL A 24 -27.06 6.16 -12.54
C VAL A 24 -25.85 5.21 -12.66
N ALA A 25 -25.95 4.19 -13.51
CA ALA A 25 -24.84 3.33 -13.88
C ALA A 25 -24.46 3.59 -15.34
N ALA A 26 -24.00 4.80 -15.66
CA ALA A 26 -23.00 4.87 -16.72
C ALA A 26 -21.88 3.93 -16.23
N PRO A 27 -21.57 2.82 -16.95
CA PRO A 27 -20.47 1.98 -16.54
C PRO A 27 -19.29 2.91 -16.45
N LEU A 28 -18.76 3.04 -15.24
CA LEU A 28 -17.46 3.63 -15.00
C LEU A 28 -16.59 3.11 -16.14
N ALA A 29 -16.16 3.99 -17.04
CA ALA A 29 -15.53 3.62 -18.31
C ALA A 29 -14.09 3.15 -18.03
N ALA A 30 -13.99 2.14 -17.17
CA ALA A 30 -12.79 1.55 -16.66
C ALA A 30 -12.19 0.75 -17.80
N ASP A 31 -11.14 1.31 -18.37
CA ASP A 31 -10.33 0.60 -19.34
C ASP A 31 -9.76 -0.67 -18.68
N PRO A 32 -9.96 -1.85 -19.31
CA PRO A 32 -9.59 -3.12 -18.70
C PRO A 32 -8.07 -3.29 -18.52
N LEU A 33 -7.24 -2.59 -19.31
CA LEU A 33 -5.80 -2.62 -19.14
C LEU A 33 -5.40 -1.84 -17.89
N ALA A 34 -5.89 -0.60 -17.73
CA ALA A 34 -5.62 0.21 -16.54
C ALA A 34 -6.08 -0.49 -15.26
N LEU A 35 -7.25 -1.14 -15.29
CA LEU A 35 -7.78 -1.89 -14.15
C LEU A 35 -6.91 -3.09 -13.75
N LYS A 36 -6.52 -3.92 -14.73
CA LYS A 36 -5.65 -5.08 -14.48
C LYS A 36 -4.28 -4.65 -13.95
N CYS A 37 -3.70 -3.60 -14.53
CA CYS A 37 -2.40 -3.10 -14.11
C CYS A 37 -2.44 -2.45 -12.72
N ALA A 38 -3.48 -1.68 -12.39
CA ALA A 38 -3.66 -1.12 -11.06
C ALA A 38 -3.84 -2.23 -10.00
N ALA A 39 -4.64 -3.25 -10.30
CA ALA A 39 -4.84 -4.40 -9.42
C ALA A 39 -3.53 -5.19 -9.21
N ALA A 40 -2.80 -5.50 -10.29
CA ALA A 40 -1.52 -6.20 -10.22
C ALA A 40 -0.46 -5.39 -9.46
N ALA A 41 -0.32 -4.10 -9.76
CA ALA A 41 0.61 -3.21 -9.06
C ALA A 41 0.30 -3.11 -7.56
N THR A 42 -0.98 -2.93 -7.21
CA THR A 42 -1.43 -2.89 -5.81
C THR A 42 -1.13 -4.22 -5.11
N ALA A 43 -1.39 -5.36 -5.75
CA ALA A 43 -1.09 -6.68 -5.18
C ALA A 43 0.42 -6.87 -4.92
N VAL A 44 1.27 -6.48 -5.88
CA VAL A 44 2.73 -6.54 -5.73
C VAL A 44 3.20 -5.67 -4.56
N VAL A 45 2.75 -4.42 -4.51
CA VAL A 45 3.10 -3.48 -3.44
C VAL A 45 2.61 -3.98 -2.09
N TRP A 46 1.40 -4.52 -2.01
CA TRP A 46 0.85 -5.10 -0.80
C TRP A 46 1.67 -6.30 -0.31
N LEU A 47 1.96 -7.27 -1.18
CA LEU A 47 2.79 -8.44 -0.84
C LEU A 47 4.16 -8.03 -0.32
N LYS A 48 4.81 -7.09 -1.01
CA LYS A 48 6.11 -6.55 -0.65
C LYS A 48 6.07 -5.82 0.70
N THR A 49 5.00 -5.08 0.96
CA THR A 49 4.77 -4.37 2.23
C THR A 49 4.53 -5.35 3.38
N SER A 50 3.73 -6.40 3.15
CA SER A 50 3.51 -7.50 4.10
C SER A 50 4.82 -8.20 4.47
N PHE A 51 5.71 -8.44 3.50
CA PHE A 51 7.03 -9.02 3.77
C PHE A 51 7.87 -8.15 4.71
N ILE A 52 7.88 -6.82 4.52
CA ILE A 52 8.62 -5.90 5.39
C ILE A 52 8.07 -5.93 6.81
N VAL A 53 6.74 -5.88 6.98
CA VAL A 53 6.10 -5.91 8.30
C VAL A 53 6.45 -7.20 9.04
N LEU A 54 6.38 -8.34 8.35
CA LEU A 54 6.76 -9.63 8.94
C LEU A 54 8.25 -9.66 9.35
N LYS A 55 9.14 -9.13 8.51
CA LYS A 55 10.57 -9.03 8.84
C LYS A 55 10.83 -8.09 10.00
N GLN A 56 10.12 -6.96 10.07
CA GLN A 56 10.25 -6.02 11.18
C GLN A 56 9.76 -6.65 12.47
N ALA A 57 8.63 -7.37 12.47
CA ALA A 57 8.14 -8.09 13.63
C ALA A 57 9.17 -9.12 14.15
N GLN A 58 9.79 -9.88 13.24
CA GLN A 58 10.88 -10.81 13.59
C GLN A 58 12.07 -10.08 14.23
N GLN A 59 12.53 -8.97 13.64
CA GLN A 59 13.66 -8.21 14.18
C GLN A 59 13.34 -7.53 15.51
N ARG A 60 12.10 -7.09 15.74
CA ARG A 60 11.66 -6.57 17.05
C ARG A 60 11.75 -7.62 18.16
N PHE A 61 11.52 -8.89 17.84
CA PHE A 61 11.70 -9.98 18.80
C PHE A 61 13.17 -10.22 19.10
N SER A 62 14.03 -10.22 18.09
CA SER A 62 15.47 -10.36 18.27
C SER A 62 16.11 -9.16 18.99
N ALA A 63 15.62 -7.95 18.76
CA ALA A 63 16.10 -6.72 19.38
C ALA A 63 15.54 -6.49 20.80
N GLY A 64 14.56 -7.29 21.26
CA GLY A 64 13.93 -7.09 22.57
C GLY A 64 13.07 -5.82 22.68
N MET A 65 12.68 -5.22 21.54
CA MET A 65 11.97 -3.93 21.46
C MET A 65 10.45 -4.09 21.58
N ARG A 66 9.97 -5.09 22.34
CA ARG A 66 8.53 -5.31 22.53
C ARG A 66 7.97 -4.36 23.60
N PRO A 67 6.72 -3.89 23.41
CA PRO A 67 5.90 -3.33 24.49
C PRO A 67 5.99 -4.18 25.76
N PRO A 68 6.12 -3.55 26.95
CA PRO A 68 6.30 -4.29 28.20
C PRO A 68 5.16 -5.29 28.46
N GLU A 69 3.96 -5.04 27.94
CA GLU A 69 2.83 -5.98 27.95
C GLU A 69 3.09 -7.26 27.12
N ASP A 70 3.83 -7.17 26.02
CA ASP A 70 4.11 -8.26 25.07
C ASP A 70 5.37 -9.06 25.41
N GLN A 71 6.16 -8.60 26.40
CA GLN A 71 7.38 -9.27 26.86
C GLN A 71 7.07 -10.56 27.64
N SER A 72 5.93 -10.62 28.33
CA SER A 72 5.50 -11.78 29.12
C SER A 72 5.32 -13.06 28.30
N VAL A 73 4.94 -12.94 27.03
CA VAL A 73 4.70 -14.07 26.11
C VAL A 73 6.00 -14.67 25.57
N ALA A 74 7.11 -13.95 25.60
CA ALA A 74 8.41 -14.45 25.14
C ALA A 74 9.06 -15.41 26.17
N THR A 75 8.74 -15.24 27.45
CA THR A 75 9.34 -16.03 28.55
C THR A 75 8.77 -17.45 28.66
N ALA A 76 7.66 -17.76 27.99
CA ALA A 76 6.97 -19.05 28.11
C ALA A 76 7.46 -20.16 27.17
N GLY A 77 8.34 -19.86 26.20
CA GLY A 77 8.68 -20.82 25.13
C GLY A 77 10.16 -20.92 24.72
N SER A 78 11.06 -20.11 25.26
CA SER A 78 12.50 -20.25 24.98
C SER A 78 13.30 -19.76 26.17
N ALA A 79 14.02 -20.69 26.80
CA ALA A 79 15.18 -20.34 27.59
C ALA A 79 16.15 -19.59 26.66
N VAL A 80 16.37 -18.30 26.94
CA VAL A 80 17.60 -17.51 26.74
C VAL A 80 17.21 -16.02 26.73
N ILE A 81 17.57 -15.36 27.83
CA ILE A 81 17.58 -13.91 28.13
C ILE A 81 16.23 -13.27 28.51
N PRO A 82 15.98 -13.05 29.82
CA PRO A 82 14.98 -12.09 30.27
C PRO A 82 15.53 -10.68 29.99
N VAL A 83 15.13 -10.05 28.89
CA VAL A 83 15.33 -8.60 28.75
C VAL A 83 14.18 -7.94 29.51
N SER A 84 14.39 -7.77 30.82
CA SER A 84 13.70 -6.78 31.64
C SER A 84 14.08 -5.40 31.10
N GLY A 85 13.40 -4.95 30.04
CA GLY A 85 13.62 -3.67 29.41
C GLY A 85 12.35 -2.86 29.45
N GLU A 86 12.25 -1.97 30.44
CA GLU A 86 11.29 -0.88 30.44
C GLU A 86 11.46 -0.11 29.12
N GLN A 87 10.43 -0.08 28.29
CA GLN A 87 10.49 0.57 26.98
C GLN A 87 10.61 2.08 27.20
N ALA A 88 11.83 2.59 27.24
CA ALA A 88 12.04 4.01 27.19
C ALA A 88 11.55 4.53 25.83
N LEU A 89 10.67 5.54 25.88
CA LEU A 89 10.21 6.36 24.74
C LEU A 89 11.36 6.96 23.90
N VAL A 90 12.59 6.86 24.43
CA VAL A 90 13.86 7.20 23.80
C VAL A 90 14.71 5.93 23.88
N PRO A 91 15.32 5.44 22.79
CA PRO A 91 16.25 4.32 22.88
C PRO A 91 17.36 4.71 23.86
N ASP A 92 17.41 4.03 25.01
CA ASP A 92 18.48 4.21 25.97
C ASP A 92 19.73 3.52 25.41
N TYR A 93 20.52 4.27 24.64
CA TYR A 93 21.83 3.82 24.16
C TYR A 93 22.86 3.69 25.29
N SER A 94 22.51 3.97 26.55
CA SER A 94 23.45 4.02 27.67
C SER A 94 23.43 2.80 28.60
N ARG A 95 22.62 1.76 28.32
CA ARG A 95 22.56 0.55 29.16
C ARG A 95 22.99 -0.73 28.44
N ASP A 96 24.11 -1.25 28.94
CA ASP A 96 24.69 -2.58 28.73
C ASP A 96 25.11 -2.91 27.29
N GLU A 97 25.98 -2.06 26.76
CA GLU A 97 26.93 -2.37 25.70
C GLU A 97 27.75 -3.62 26.06
N LYS A 98 27.53 -4.74 25.35
CA LYS A 98 28.54 -5.81 25.14
C LYS A 98 28.12 -6.93 24.19
N ASP A 99 26.85 -7.04 23.83
CA ASP A 99 26.41 -8.06 22.88
C ASP A 99 26.31 -7.48 21.45
N PRO A 100 27.30 -7.73 20.58
CA PRO A 100 27.28 -7.23 19.20
C PRO A 100 26.05 -7.72 18.42
N GLN A 101 25.47 -8.87 18.77
CA GLN A 101 24.29 -9.41 18.08
C GLN A 101 23.04 -8.57 18.37
N LYS A 102 22.90 -8.01 19.58
CA LYS A 102 21.77 -7.15 19.92
C LYS A 102 21.85 -5.79 19.24
N LEU A 103 23.04 -5.21 19.17
CA LEU A 103 23.28 -3.95 18.46
C LEU A 103 22.93 -4.10 16.97
N GLU A 104 23.37 -5.18 16.34
CA GLU A 104 23.04 -5.48 14.94
C GLU A 104 21.52 -5.67 14.73
N ALA A 105 20.83 -6.33 15.66
CA ALA A 105 19.37 -6.49 15.61
C ALA A 105 18.63 -5.14 15.73
N ILE A 106 19.09 -4.25 16.60
CA ILE A 106 18.52 -2.90 16.77
C ILE A 106 18.71 -2.07 15.49
N GLU A 107 19.92 -2.08 14.90
CA GLU A 107 20.19 -1.36 13.65
C GLU A 107 19.33 -1.88 12.49
N LYS A 108 19.17 -3.21 12.38
CA LYS A 108 18.30 -3.85 11.38
C LYS A 108 16.83 -3.49 11.59
N GLU A 109 16.34 -3.44 12.83
CA GLU A 109 14.99 -2.98 13.14
C GLU A 109 14.80 -1.53 12.71
N ALA A 110 15.71 -0.64 13.10
CA ALA A 110 15.63 0.78 12.75
C ALA A 110 15.69 1.01 11.24
N ARG A 111 16.40 0.15 10.50
CA ARG A 111 16.43 0.14 9.03
C ARG A 111 15.07 -0.28 8.46
N LEU A 112 14.50 -1.39 8.93
CA LEU A 112 13.19 -1.87 8.50
C LEU A 112 12.07 -0.88 8.84
N ALA A 113 12.16 -0.20 9.99
CA ALA A 113 11.21 0.84 10.39
C ALA A 113 11.22 2.02 9.41
N ARG A 114 12.40 2.50 9.03
CA ARG A 114 12.55 3.56 8.02
C ARG A 114 12.01 3.14 6.65
N LEU A 115 12.23 1.88 6.28
CA LEU A 115 11.72 1.34 5.02
C LEU A 115 10.19 1.28 5.01
N TRP A 116 9.60 0.74 6.08
CA TRP A 116 8.15 0.73 6.30
C TRP A 116 7.55 2.13 6.25
N GLN A 117 8.15 3.09 6.98
CA GLN A 117 7.66 4.46 6.99
C GLN A 117 7.66 5.07 5.59
N ASN A 118 8.76 4.92 4.84
CA ASN A 118 8.84 5.40 3.47
C ASN A 118 7.78 4.76 2.57
N ASP A 119 7.49 3.47 2.72
CA ASP A 119 6.42 2.82 1.98
C ASP A 119 5.04 3.32 2.37
N SER A 120 4.78 3.52 3.66
CA SER A 120 3.49 4.00 4.12
C SER A 120 3.18 5.39 3.55
N GLU A 121 4.17 6.29 3.57
CA GLU A 121 4.04 7.64 3.02
C GLU A 121 3.82 7.61 1.50
N ASN A 122 4.53 6.75 0.75
CA ASN A 122 4.42 6.72 -0.71
C ASN A 122 3.18 5.96 -1.21
N ASN A 123 2.86 4.83 -0.60
CA ASN A 123 1.74 3.98 -1.01
C ASN A 123 0.40 4.62 -0.66
N ALA A 124 0.32 5.38 0.44
CA ALA A 124 -0.88 6.10 0.85
C ALA A 124 -1.35 7.09 -0.24
N PHE A 125 -0.44 7.68 -1.01
CA PHE A 125 -0.79 8.55 -2.14
C PHE A 125 -0.96 7.77 -3.44
N ALA A 126 -0.07 6.83 -3.74
CA ALA A 126 -0.06 6.16 -5.04
C ALA A 126 -1.25 5.21 -5.23
N ILE A 127 -1.60 4.40 -4.22
CA ILE A 127 -2.66 3.40 -4.36
C ILE A 127 -4.01 4.06 -4.68
N PRO A 128 -4.47 5.12 -3.98
CA PRO A 128 -5.67 5.83 -4.37
C PRO A 128 -5.62 6.34 -5.82
N LEU A 129 -4.49 6.90 -6.27
CA LEU A 129 -4.34 7.40 -7.64
C LEU A 129 -4.39 6.29 -8.70
N MET A 130 -3.79 5.12 -8.40
CA MET A 130 -3.89 3.94 -9.27
C MET A 130 -5.35 3.57 -9.50
N TRP A 131 -6.14 3.50 -8.42
CA TRP A 131 -7.55 3.15 -8.50
C TRP A 131 -8.40 4.24 -9.14
N LEU A 132 -8.22 5.51 -8.78
CA LEU A 132 -8.95 6.63 -9.40
C LEU A 132 -8.78 6.62 -10.93
N GLY A 133 -7.55 6.47 -11.42
CA GLY A 133 -7.32 6.41 -12.87
C GLY A 133 -7.86 5.14 -13.52
N ALA A 134 -7.76 3.98 -12.85
CA ALA A 134 -8.33 2.72 -13.33
C ALA A 134 -9.87 2.74 -13.39
N LEU A 135 -10.48 3.50 -12.49
CA LEU A 135 -11.92 3.75 -12.39
C LEU A 135 -12.39 4.85 -13.37
N GLY A 136 -11.70 5.03 -14.49
CA GLY A 136 -12.14 5.89 -15.59
C GLY A 136 -11.79 7.38 -15.46
N LEU A 137 -11.07 7.81 -14.42
CA LEU A 137 -10.63 9.21 -14.30
C LEU A 137 -9.29 9.50 -15.01
N ALA A 138 -8.62 8.49 -15.55
CA ALA A 138 -7.36 8.71 -16.28
C ALA A 138 -7.64 9.26 -17.68
N SER A 139 -6.99 10.39 -18.04
CA SER A 139 -7.04 10.94 -19.41
C SER A 139 -6.52 9.93 -20.45
N ARG A 140 -5.43 9.24 -20.13
CA ARG A 140 -4.84 8.19 -20.97
C ARG A 140 -4.69 6.88 -20.19
N PRO A 141 -5.57 5.89 -20.41
CA PRO A 141 -5.53 4.62 -19.67
C PRO A 141 -4.25 3.81 -19.89
N SER A 142 -3.69 3.79 -21.10
CA SER A 142 -2.44 3.08 -21.40
C SER A 142 -1.24 3.66 -20.67
N ALA A 143 -1.14 4.99 -20.60
CA ALA A 143 -0.12 5.68 -19.81
C ALA A 143 -0.32 5.39 -18.31
N HIS A 144 -1.56 5.39 -17.83
CA HIS A 144 -1.88 5.04 -16.45
C HIS A 144 -1.43 3.62 -16.08
N ALA A 145 -1.70 2.65 -16.95
CA ALA A 145 -1.29 1.26 -16.79
C ALA A 145 0.24 1.13 -16.68
N PHE A 146 0.98 1.81 -17.57
CA PHE A 146 2.44 1.84 -17.51
C PHE A 146 2.95 2.44 -16.20
N LEU A 147 2.39 3.57 -15.77
CA LEU A 147 2.78 4.24 -14.53
C LEU A 147 2.52 3.38 -13.29
N CYS A 148 1.43 2.60 -13.26
CA CYS A 148 1.15 1.65 -12.18
C CYS A 148 2.24 0.58 -12.08
N ILE A 149 2.64 -0.01 -13.21
CA ILE A 149 3.68 -1.05 -13.27
C ILE A 149 5.04 -0.46 -12.89
N ALA A 150 5.41 0.68 -13.49
CA ALA A 150 6.68 1.35 -13.25
C ALA A 150 6.82 1.75 -11.77
N TYR A 151 5.73 2.24 -11.16
CA TYR A 151 5.68 2.49 -9.72
C TYR A 151 5.99 1.23 -8.91
N ALA A 152 5.26 0.12 -9.17
CA ALA A 152 5.44 -1.12 -8.41
C ALA A 152 6.87 -1.65 -8.52
N LEU A 153 7.45 -1.65 -9.73
CA LEU A 153 8.84 -2.05 -9.96
C LEU A 153 9.83 -1.13 -9.23
N GLY A 154 9.63 0.19 -9.31
CA GLY A 154 10.46 1.17 -8.59
C GLY A 154 10.43 0.98 -7.08
N ARG A 155 9.25 0.71 -6.50
CA ARG A 155 9.10 0.44 -5.06
C ARG A 155 9.75 -0.89 -4.64
N VAL A 156 9.61 -1.93 -5.45
CA VAL A 156 10.30 -3.22 -5.22
C VAL A 156 11.81 -3.04 -5.30
N ALA A 157 12.32 -2.37 -6.34
CA ALA A 157 13.74 -2.08 -6.50
C ALA A 157 14.29 -1.27 -5.32
N HIS A 158 13.60 -0.19 -4.91
CA HIS A 158 13.97 0.61 -3.75
C HIS A 158 14.08 -0.26 -2.48
N THR A 159 13.14 -1.18 -2.29
CA THR A 159 13.13 -2.11 -1.14
C THR A 159 14.33 -3.04 -1.15
N ILE A 160 14.61 -3.67 -2.29
CA ILE A 160 15.73 -4.61 -2.45
C ILE A 160 17.05 -3.88 -2.17
N ILE A 161 17.27 -2.72 -2.78
CA ILE A 161 18.50 -1.93 -2.59
C ILE A 161 18.62 -1.49 -1.12
N TYR A 162 17.53 -1.05 -0.50
CA TYR A 162 17.55 -0.62 0.90
C TYR A 162 17.85 -1.77 1.86
N TYR A 163 17.27 -2.95 1.60
CA TYR A 163 17.44 -4.15 2.41
C TYR A 163 18.85 -4.74 2.32
N HIS A 164 19.45 -4.74 1.12
CA HIS A 164 20.81 -5.23 0.90
C HIS A 164 21.90 -4.17 1.11
N GLU A 165 21.58 -3.05 1.75
CA GLU A 165 22.52 -1.97 2.04
C GLU A 165 23.24 -1.43 0.80
N GLY A 166 22.54 -1.44 -0.34
CA GLY A 166 23.06 -0.92 -1.60
C GLY A 166 23.33 0.59 -1.56
N PRO A 167 24.06 1.09 -2.58
CA PRO A 167 24.53 2.48 -2.60
C PRO A 167 23.39 3.48 -2.48
N SER A 168 23.64 4.58 -1.75
CA SER A 168 22.67 5.63 -1.47
C SER A 168 22.12 6.28 -2.74
N GLU A 169 22.95 6.42 -3.78
CA GLU A 169 22.58 6.96 -5.09
C GLU A 169 21.52 6.10 -5.78
N ALA A 170 21.71 4.78 -5.81
CA ALA A 170 20.76 3.84 -6.43
C ALA A 170 19.42 3.82 -5.67
N ARG A 171 19.46 3.93 -4.34
CA ARG A 171 18.24 4.11 -3.53
C ARG A 171 17.52 5.40 -3.89
N GLY A 172 18.26 6.51 -4.02
CA GLY A 172 17.70 7.80 -4.42
C GLY A 172 17.00 7.70 -5.78
N VAL A 173 17.65 7.13 -6.79
CA VAL A 173 17.06 6.96 -8.13
C VAL A 173 15.80 6.10 -8.10
N ALA A 174 15.82 4.98 -7.39
CA ALA A 174 14.64 4.11 -7.26
C ALA A 174 13.48 4.81 -6.53
N PHE A 175 13.79 5.59 -5.48
CA PHE A 175 12.82 6.41 -4.76
C PHE A 175 12.18 7.46 -5.68
N PHE A 176 13.01 8.25 -6.37
CA PHE A 176 12.54 9.29 -7.27
C PHE A 176 11.72 8.73 -8.43
N THR A 177 12.07 7.56 -8.95
CA THR A 177 11.28 6.87 -9.98
C THR A 177 9.85 6.62 -9.51
N GLY A 178 9.69 6.07 -8.30
CA GLY A 178 8.36 5.85 -7.71
C GLY A 178 7.60 7.16 -7.47
N PHE A 179 8.28 8.17 -6.93
CA PHE A 179 7.70 9.49 -6.67
C PHE A 179 7.20 10.17 -7.97
N SER A 180 8.03 10.15 -9.03
CA SER A 180 7.67 10.68 -10.35
C SER A 180 6.48 9.95 -10.97
N CYS A 181 6.39 8.63 -10.79
CA CYS A 181 5.22 7.87 -11.23
C CYS A 181 3.94 8.32 -10.51
N THR A 182 3.99 8.53 -9.20
CA THR A 182 2.85 9.07 -8.42
C THR A 182 2.42 10.44 -8.93
N ALA A 183 3.37 11.35 -9.15
CA ALA A 183 3.07 12.68 -9.68
C ALA A 183 2.47 12.62 -11.09
N ALA A 184 2.99 11.76 -11.96
CA ALA A 184 2.45 11.57 -13.30
C ALA A 184 1.05 10.95 -13.31
N MET A 185 0.77 10.00 -12.40
CA MET A 185 -0.59 9.45 -12.22
C MET A 185 -1.56 10.54 -11.77
N LEU A 186 -1.16 11.38 -10.81
CA LEU A 186 -1.97 12.51 -10.35
C LEU A 186 -2.32 13.44 -11.52
N LEU A 187 -1.33 13.85 -12.31
CA LEU A 187 -1.56 14.70 -13.49
C LEU A 187 -2.51 14.04 -14.49
N ASN A 188 -2.31 12.75 -14.78
CA ASN A 188 -3.16 12.01 -15.70
C ASN A 188 -4.61 11.91 -15.22
N VAL A 189 -4.82 11.73 -13.91
CA VAL A 189 -6.15 11.73 -13.27
C VAL A 189 -6.76 13.13 -13.28
N CYS A 190 -6.00 14.17 -12.93
CA CYS A 190 -6.50 15.55 -12.94
C CYS A 190 -6.94 15.98 -14.34
N ILE A 191 -6.13 15.69 -15.37
CA ILE A 191 -6.49 16.02 -16.75
C ILE A 191 -7.74 15.24 -17.15
N GLY A 192 -7.82 13.94 -16.85
CA GLY A 192 -8.97 13.12 -17.20
C GLY A 192 -10.26 13.64 -16.56
N SER A 193 -10.22 13.94 -15.25
CA SER A 193 -11.35 14.53 -14.51
C SER A 193 -11.80 15.90 -15.05
N LEU A 194 -10.92 16.69 -15.67
CA LEU A 194 -11.27 17.98 -16.26
C LEU A 194 -11.81 17.85 -17.69
N THR A 195 -11.59 16.71 -18.34
CA THR A 195 -11.98 16.47 -19.74
C THR A 195 -13.11 15.44 -19.91
N ALA A 196 -13.52 14.78 -18.82
CA ALA A 196 -14.62 13.82 -18.76
C ALA A 196 -15.97 14.53 -18.63
#